data_AF-A0ABC9SVC2-F1
#
_entry.id   AF-A0ABC9SVC2-F1
#
_cell.length_a   1.000
_cell.length_b   1.000
_cell.length_c   1.000
_cell.angle_alpha   90.00
_cell.angle_beta   90.00
_cell.angle_gamma   90.00
#
_symmetry.space_group_name_H-M   'P 1'
#
loop_
_entity.id
_entity.type
_entity.pdbx_description
1 polymer ?
#
loop_
_entity_poly.entity_id
_entity_poly.type
_entity_poly.pdbx_seq_one_letter_code
_entity_poly.pdbx_strand_id
1 'polypeptide(L)'
;MKFNKFIQHKRVVGIPAQNLVGAKKLGGNKGFEYTVKAYDEKGEEKEVTIDGVDKLQKGSYWHVITRGKFLHDKVEIEVDKIPDGAKAKLGL
;
A
#
# COMPACT_ATOMS: atom_id res chain seq x y z
N MET A 1 -31.60 -9.97 0.65
CA MET A 1 -30.68 -8.82 0.71
C MET A 1 -29.33 -9.24 0.17
N LYS A 2 -28.73 -8.43 -0.72
CA LYS A 2 -27.48 -8.73 -1.42
C LYS A 2 -26.36 -8.92 -0.40
N PHE A 3 -25.66 -10.07 -0.46
CA PHE A 3 -24.42 -10.29 0.27
C PHE A 3 -23.48 -9.14 -0.06
N ASN A 4 -23.28 -8.23 0.89
CA ASN A 4 -22.40 -7.08 0.72
C ASN A 4 -20.97 -7.61 0.80
N LYS A 5 -20.49 -8.12 -0.34
CA LYS A 5 -19.13 -8.60 -0.56
C LYS A 5 -18.24 -7.38 -0.37
N PHE A 6 -17.82 -7.11 0.86
CA PHE A 6 -16.76 -6.16 1.13
C PHE A 6 -15.49 -6.78 0.57
N ILE A 7 -15.25 -6.54 -0.72
CA ILE A 7 -14.12 -7.10 -1.46
C ILE A 7 -12.87 -6.52 -0.80
N GLN A 8 -12.18 -7.34 0.00
CA GLN A 8 -10.83 -7.03 0.45
C GLN A 8 -9.94 -7.12 -0.80
N HIS A 9 -9.28 -6.01 -1.13
CA HIS A 9 -8.31 -5.99 -2.21
C HIS A 9 -6.92 -6.07 -1.60
N LYS A 10 -6.30 -7.23 -1.82
CA LYS A 10 -4.94 -7.55 -1.46
C LYS A 10 -4.00 -6.92 -2.50
N ARG A 11 -3.10 -6.03 -2.09
CA ARG A 11 -2.15 -5.34 -2.96
C ARG A 11 -0.78 -5.26 -2.31
N VAL A 12 0.26 -5.22 -3.13
CA VAL A 12 1.63 -5.02 -2.66
C VAL A 12 2.06 -3.59 -2.91
N VAL A 13 2.42 -2.90 -1.85
CA VAL A 13 3.08 -1.60 -1.90
C VAL A 13 4.57 -1.85 -1.80
N GLY A 14 5.32 -1.47 -2.82
CA GLY A 14 6.74 -1.20 -2.61
C GLY A 14 6.90 0.20 -2.08
N ILE A 15 7.67 0.37 -1.01
CA ILE A 15 8.09 1.69 -0.50
C ILE A 15 9.55 1.95 -0.91
N PRO A 16 9.91 2.08 -2.18
CA PRO A 16 11.04 2.92 -2.53
C PRO A 16 10.62 4.38 -2.36
N ALA A 17 11.57 5.24 -2.00
CA ALA A 17 11.34 6.70 -1.95
C ALA A 17 10.73 7.27 -3.25
N GLN A 18 10.89 6.54 -4.36
CA GLN A 18 10.45 6.89 -5.71
C GLN A 18 8.94 6.68 -5.94
N ASN A 19 8.28 5.82 -5.14
CA ASN A 19 6.83 5.55 -5.28
C ASN A 19 5.96 6.38 -4.33
N LEU A 20 6.59 7.25 -3.53
CA LEU A 20 5.87 8.21 -2.70
C LEU A 20 5.32 9.31 -3.59
N VAL A 21 4.00 9.34 -3.74
CA VAL A 21 3.29 10.38 -4.52
C VAL A 21 3.21 11.67 -3.71
N GLY A 22 2.96 11.54 -2.40
CA GLY A 22 2.90 12.69 -1.51
C GLY A 22 2.79 12.29 -0.06
N ALA A 23 3.23 13.19 0.82
CA ALA A 23 3.04 13.07 2.26
C ALA A 23 2.25 14.30 2.73
N LYS A 24 1.11 14.05 3.37
CA LYS A 24 0.29 15.09 3.99
C LYS A 24 0.35 14.90 5.49
N LYS A 25 0.77 15.96 6.21
CA LYS A 25 0.69 15.95 7.67
C LYS A 25 -0.77 16.06 8.08
N LEU A 26 -1.28 15.09 8.82
CA LEU A 26 -2.60 15.19 9.43
C LEU A 26 -2.45 16.04 10.69
N GLY A 27 -3.25 17.12 10.80
CA GLY A 27 -3.22 17.98 11.99
C GLY A 27 -3.63 17.22 13.26
N GLY A 28 -3.03 17.57 14.40
CA GLY A 28 -3.27 16.92 15.70
C GLY A 28 -2.40 15.68 15.94
N ASN A 29 -2.84 14.78 16.83
CA ASN A 29 -2.12 13.55 17.21
C ASN A 29 -2.28 12.41 16.18
N LYS A 30 -2.57 12.74 14.91
CA LYS A 30 -3.00 11.79 13.86
C LYS A 30 -1.88 11.37 12.89
N GLY A 31 -0.63 11.74 13.18
CA GLY A 31 0.55 11.31 12.41
C GLY A 31 0.61 11.89 11.00
N PHE A 32 1.05 11.06 10.05
CA PHE A 32 1.19 11.41 8.63
C PHE A 32 0.32 10.52 7.75
N GLU A 33 -0.19 11.12 6.68
CA GLU A 33 -0.87 10.44 5.58
C GLU A 33 0.11 10.37 4.40
N TYR A 34 0.36 9.17 3.90
CA TYR A 34 1.26 8.94 2.78
C TYR A 34 0.50 8.31 1.64
N THR A 35 0.51 8.95 0.47
CA THR A 35 -0.03 8.37 -0.76
C THR A 35 1.11 7.68 -1.48
N VAL A 36 0.95 6.37 -1.70
CA VAL A 36 1.94 5.50 -2.32
C VAL A 36 1.29 4.71 -3.46
N LYS A 37 2.09 4.39 -4.48
CA LYS A 37 1.68 3.50 -5.55
C LYS A 37 1.79 2.04 -5.10
N ALA A 38 0.67 1.33 -5.14
CA ALA A 38 0.57 -0.11 -4.90
C ALA A 38 0.38 -0.85 -6.22
N TYR A 39 0.86 -2.07 -6.29
CA TYR A 39 0.71 -2.98 -7.41
C TYR A 39 -0.02 -4.23 -6.94
N ASP A 40 -0.97 -4.72 -7.73
CA ASP A 40 -1.59 -6.00 -7.45
C ASP A 40 -0.74 -7.17 -7.97
N GLU A 41 -1.25 -8.40 -7.84
CA GLU A 41 -0.56 -9.61 -8.30
C GLU A 41 -0.29 -9.63 -9.82
N LYS A 42 -1.06 -8.86 -10.60
CA LYS A 42 -0.91 -8.72 -12.05
C LYS A 42 -0.02 -7.53 -12.44
N GLY A 43 0.44 -6.74 -11.48
CA GLY A 43 1.18 -5.50 -11.73
C GLY A 43 0.29 -4.32 -12.11
N GLU A 44 -1.01 -4.35 -11.82
CA GLU A 44 -1.90 -3.20 -11.99
C GLU A 44 -1.59 -2.14 -10.93
N GLU A 45 -1.29 -0.92 -11.36
CA GLU A 45 -0.98 0.21 -10.47
C GLU A 45 -2.26 0.77 -9.84
N LYS A 46 -2.20 1.04 -8.54
CA LYS A 46 -3.27 1.70 -7.79
C LYS A 46 -2.70 2.54 -6.66
N GLU A 47 -3.18 3.77 -6.53
CA GLU A 47 -2.82 4.62 -5.42
C GLU A 47 -3.50 4.14 -4.13
N VAL A 48 -2.71 4.00 -3.07
CA VAL A 48 -3.16 3.65 -1.72
C VAL A 48 -2.68 4.71 -0.75
N THR A 49 -3.59 5.15 0.10
CA THR A 49 -3.29 6.08 1.17
C THR A 49 -3.03 5.28 2.45
N ILE A 50 -1.85 5.48 3.04
CA ILE A 50 -1.44 4.90 4.32
C ILE A 50 -1.43 6.02 5.35
N ASP A 51 -2.36 5.97 6.29
CA ASP A 51 -2.38 6.82 7.47
C ASP A 51 -1.93 6.07 8.74
N GLY A 52 -1.63 6.81 9.80
CA GLY A 52 -1.28 6.25 11.10
C GLY A 52 0.07 5.52 11.12
N VAL A 53 1.04 5.99 10.33
CA VAL A 53 2.44 5.58 10.42
C VAL A 53 3.30 6.81 10.74
N ASP A 54 4.18 6.69 11.74
CA ASP A 54 5.10 7.78 12.10
C ASP A 54 6.12 8.05 11.00
N LYS A 55 6.62 6.98 10.34
CA LYS A 55 7.60 7.09 9.27
C LYS A 55 7.54 5.87 8.35
N LEU A 56 7.37 6.08 7.05
CA LEU A 56 7.60 5.02 6.06
C LEU A 56 9.10 4.75 5.94
N GLN A 57 9.51 3.51 6.23
CA GLN A 57 10.87 3.06 5.92
C GLN A 57 11.02 2.83 4.42
N LYS A 58 12.01 3.52 3.85
CA LYS A 58 12.40 3.36 2.45
C LYS A 58 13.07 2.00 2.28
N GLY A 59 12.71 1.27 1.24
CA GLY A 59 13.19 -0.08 0.94
C GLY A 59 12.31 -1.21 1.48
N SER A 60 11.28 -0.91 2.27
CA SER A 60 10.34 -1.93 2.76
C SER A 60 9.23 -2.22 1.75
N TYR A 61 8.74 -3.45 1.73
CA TYR A 61 7.58 -3.87 0.94
C TYR A 61 6.45 -4.28 1.86
N TRP A 62 5.25 -3.83 1.57
CA TRP A 62 4.12 -3.94 2.47
C TRP A 62 2.94 -4.54 1.70
N HIS A 63 2.39 -5.63 2.22
CA HIS A 63 1.10 -6.11 1.81
C HIS A 63 0.02 -5.24 2.44
N VAL A 64 -0.67 -4.44 1.62
CA VAL A 64 -1.80 -3.64 2.08
C VAL A 64 -3.11 -4.34 1.70
N ILE A 65 -3.97 -4.49 2.70
CA ILE A 65 -5.33 -4.96 2.51
C ILE A 65 -6.22 -3.75 2.60
N THR A 66 -6.86 -3.41 1.48
CA THR A 66 -7.81 -2.30 1.42
C THR A 66 -9.24 -2.83 1.42
N ARG A 67 -10.12 -2.17 2.17
CA ARG A 67 -11.57 -2.45 2.17
C ARG A 67 -12.29 -1.21 1.66
N GLY A 68 -12.58 -1.20 0.36
CA GLY A 68 -13.11 -0.01 -0.33
C GLY A 68 -12.06 1.10 -0.39
N LYS A 69 -12.33 2.24 0.25
CA LYS A 69 -11.42 3.40 0.33
C LYS A 69 -10.50 3.39 1.55
N PHE A 70 -10.72 2.47 2.49
CA PHE A 70 -10.01 2.45 3.75
C PHE A 70 -8.91 1.39 3.73
N LEU A 71 -7.75 1.72 4.30
CA LEU A 71 -6.75 0.74 4.67
C LEU A 71 -7.32 -0.10 5.80
N HIS A 72 -7.41 -1.41 5.59
CA HIS A 72 -7.92 -2.34 6.59
C HIS A 72 -6.78 -2.96 7.38
N ASP A 73 -5.73 -3.38 6.68
CA ASP A 73 -4.57 -4.02 7.29
C ASP A 73 -3.32 -3.75 6.44
N LYS A 74 -2.16 -3.86 7.08
CA LYS A 74 -0.86 -3.65 6.43
C LYS A 74 0.18 -4.56 7.09
N VAL A 75 0.87 -5.36 6.27
CA VAL A 75 1.86 -6.33 6.74
C VAL A 75 3.15 -6.10 5.98
N GLU A 76 4.26 -5.90 6.68
CA GLU A 76 5.57 -5.85 6.01
C GLU A 76 5.93 -7.24 5.47
N ILE A 77 6.44 -7.28 4.25
CA ILE A 77 6.81 -8.49 3.52
C ILE A 77 8.20 -8.33 2.88
N GLU A 78 8.86 -9.44 2.65
CA GLU A 78 10.13 -9.50 1.94
C GLU A 78 9.93 -9.51 0.42
N VAL A 79 10.98 -9.14 -0.33
CA VAL A 79 10.97 -9.11 -1.80
C VAL A 79 10.57 -10.45 -2.40
N ASP A 80 11.00 -11.56 -1.82
CA ASP A 80 10.68 -12.91 -2.27
C ASP A 80 9.18 -13.23 -2.21
N LYS A 81 8.44 -12.57 -1.32
CA LYS A 81 6.98 -12.74 -1.16
C LYS A 81 6.16 -11.85 -2.10
N ILE A 82 6.81 -10.97 -2.86
CA ILE A 82 6.15 -10.11 -3.84
C ILE A 82 5.80 -10.94 -5.09
N PRO A 83 4.56 -10.84 -5.59
CA PRO A 83 4.16 -11.50 -6.83
C PRO A 83 4.93 -10.91 -8.02
N ASP A 84 5.27 -11.74 -9.01
CA ASP A 84 6.12 -11.35 -10.14
C ASP A 84 5.56 -10.17 -10.94
N GLY A 85 4.24 -10.03 -11.05
CA GLY A 85 3.61 -8.88 -11.69
C GLY A 85 3.94 -7.56 -10.99
N ALA A 86 3.97 -7.55 -9.66
CA ALA A 86 4.37 -6.39 -8.89
C ALA A 86 5.89 -6.18 -8.94
N LYS A 87 6.71 -7.25 -8.89
CA LYS A 87 8.17 -7.14 -9.04
C LYS A 87 8.57 -6.45 -10.34
N ALA A 88 7.95 -6.85 -11.45
CA ALA A 88 8.18 -6.26 -12.77
C ALA A 88 7.90 -4.74 -12.80
N LYS A 89 6.91 -4.25 -12.05
CA LYS A 89 6.63 -2.81 -11.91
C LYS A 89 7.56 -2.09 -10.95
N LEU A 90 8.01 -2.80 -9.92
CA LEU A 90 8.93 -2.29 -8.92
C LEU A 90 10.40 -2.31 -9.40
N GLY A 91 10.69 -2.93 -10.55
CA GLY A 91 12.04 -3.05 -11.10
C GLY A 91 12.93 -4.01 -10.31
N LEU A 92 12.31 -5.04 -9.72
CA LEU A 92 12.95 -6.10 -8.93
C LEU A 92 13.14 -7.38 -9.74
#